data_AF-A0A917C4Z7-F1
#
_entry.id   AF-A0A917C4Z7-F1
#
_cell.length_a   1.000
_cell.length_b   1.000
_cell.length_c   1.000
_cell.angle_alpha   90.00
_cell.angle_beta   90.00
_cell.angle_gamma   90.00
#
_symmetry.space_group_name_H-M   'P 1'
#
loop_
_entity.id
_entity.type
_entity.pdbx_description
1 polymer ?
#
loop_
_entity_poly.entity_id
_entity_poly.type
_entity_poly.pdbx_seq_one_letter_code
_entity_poly.pdbx_strand_id
1 'polypeptide(L)'
;MRNRYHAALSSHYTGIAQGTQQSNDWYNHIGIRQRSALNTIQEHSQYQYPDKTIAALNYGFWMHLYDCRTDVHDNNINWDTIFPNIIIGHRQTAPNPNYWKRRAHQDIFFGRVYAINQLRNRIAHHEPVWKFGPLMEEKRQRRNIVINQVLPAPNTVTEMMQRLNDTHNKGIELLSWFSPSRADDYLRSQSYMEFQRLASLKAIEAYKEMPSKKSYALSYFRKRMNRIMKNQEAVQIYQNGDYKGTFFPF
;
A
#
# COMPACT_ATOMS: atom_id res chain seq x y z
N MET A 1 0.26 -7.15 -4.94
CA MET A 1 -1.13 -7.57 -4.66
C MET A 1 -1.81 -8.15 -5.90
N ARG A 2 -2.21 -7.35 -6.91
CA ARG A 2 -2.98 -7.80 -8.09
C ARG A 2 -2.44 -9.08 -8.73
N ASN A 3 -1.17 -9.09 -9.11
CA ASN A 3 -0.54 -10.25 -9.76
C ASN A 3 -0.54 -11.51 -8.88
N ARG A 4 -0.45 -11.36 -7.54
CA ARG A 4 -0.52 -12.50 -6.61
C ARG A 4 -1.91 -13.09 -6.55
N TYR A 5 -2.94 -12.25 -6.47
CA TYR A 5 -4.32 -12.71 -6.58
C TYR A 5 -4.58 -13.37 -7.93
N HIS A 6 -4.16 -12.72 -9.01
CA HIS A 6 -4.40 -13.24 -10.36
C HIS A 6 -3.74 -14.60 -10.58
N ALA A 7 -2.46 -14.77 -10.20
CA ALA A 7 -1.78 -16.06 -10.33
C ALA A 7 -2.41 -17.16 -9.45
N ALA A 8 -2.76 -16.83 -8.19
CA ALA A 8 -3.37 -17.80 -7.28
C ALA A 8 -4.76 -18.25 -7.74
N LEU A 9 -5.59 -17.31 -8.20
CA LEU A 9 -6.92 -17.62 -8.73
C LEU A 9 -6.85 -18.30 -10.10
N SER A 10 -5.87 -17.93 -10.94
CA SER A 10 -5.66 -18.65 -12.20
C SER A 10 -5.34 -20.11 -11.95
N SER A 11 -4.44 -20.39 -11.00
CA SER A 11 -4.12 -21.76 -10.60
C SER A 11 -5.35 -22.50 -10.05
N HIS A 12 -6.17 -21.83 -9.23
CA HIS A 12 -7.39 -22.41 -8.65
C HIS A 12 -8.44 -22.79 -9.71
N TYR A 13 -8.66 -21.94 -10.72
CA TYR A 13 -9.65 -22.15 -11.78
C TYR A 13 -9.06 -22.82 -13.03
N THR A 14 -7.85 -23.37 -12.95
CA THR A 14 -7.21 -24.07 -14.07
C THR A 14 -8.05 -25.27 -14.52
N GLY A 15 -8.26 -25.40 -15.82
CA GLY A 15 -9.09 -26.46 -16.43
C GLY A 15 -10.56 -26.09 -16.62
N ILE A 16 -11.03 -25.02 -15.98
CA ILE A 16 -12.39 -24.47 -16.18
C ILE A 16 -12.32 -23.10 -16.85
N ALA A 17 -11.37 -22.26 -16.43
CA ALA A 17 -11.10 -20.96 -17.03
C ALA A 17 -10.27 -21.07 -18.33
N GLN A 18 -10.48 -20.12 -19.24
CA GLN A 18 -9.73 -19.95 -20.48
C GLN A 18 -8.41 -19.21 -20.23
N GLY A 19 -7.30 -19.84 -20.65
CA GLY A 19 -5.96 -19.30 -20.52
C GLY A 19 -4.99 -20.33 -19.97
N THR A 20 -3.99 -19.86 -19.23
CA THR A 20 -2.94 -20.69 -18.62
C THR A 20 -3.15 -20.83 -17.11
N GLN A 21 -2.39 -21.71 -16.47
CA GLN A 21 -2.40 -21.84 -15.01
C GLN A 21 -1.97 -20.55 -14.30
N GLN A 22 -1.20 -19.68 -14.96
CA GLN A 22 -0.62 -18.48 -14.37
C GLN A 22 -1.39 -17.20 -14.74
N SER A 23 -2.15 -17.25 -15.83
CA SER A 23 -2.98 -16.16 -16.32
C SER A 23 -4.16 -16.72 -17.11
N ASN A 24 -5.36 -16.64 -16.53
CA ASN A 24 -6.63 -17.00 -17.15
C ASN A 24 -7.77 -16.07 -16.72
N ASP A 25 -8.94 -16.26 -17.32
CA ASP A 25 -10.13 -15.44 -17.10
C ASP A 25 -10.98 -15.85 -15.89
N TRP A 26 -10.36 -16.29 -14.78
CA TRP A 26 -11.06 -16.71 -13.54
C TRP A 26 -12.15 -15.75 -13.05
N TYR A 27 -12.05 -14.46 -13.39
CA TYR A 27 -13.05 -13.44 -13.07
C TYR A 27 -14.43 -13.71 -13.67
N ASN A 28 -14.53 -14.56 -14.70
CA ASN A 28 -15.79 -15.05 -15.28
C ASN A 28 -16.41 -16.21 -14.47
N HIS A 29 -15.65 -16.80 -13.54
CA HIS A 29 -16.05 -18.00 -12.80
C HIS A 29 -16.29 -17.74 -11.31
N ILE A 30 -15.73 -16.67 -10.75
CA ILE A 30 -15.97 -16.26 -9.36
C ILE A 30 -17.26 -15.42 -9.24
N GLY A 31 -17.98 -15.55 -8.12
CA GLY A 31 -19.23 -14.82 -7.86
C GLY A 31 -19.04 -13.34 -7.52
N ILE A 32 -18.47 -12.55 -8.43
CA ILE A 32 -18.27 -11.11 -8.29
C ILE A 32 -19.62 -10.39 -8.29
N ARG A 33 -19.90 -9.62 -7.24
CA ARG A 33 -21.14 -8.83 -7.10
C ARG A 33 -20.95 -7.32 -7.26
N GLN A 34 -19.70 -6.87 -7.33
CA GLN A 34 -19.41 -5.44 -7.44
C GLN A 34 -19.67 -4.96 -8.88
N ARG A 35 -20.76 -4.20 -9.08
CA ARG A 35 -21.19 -3.72 -10.41
C ARG A 35 -20.09 -2.99 -11.19
N SER A 36 -19.30 -2.14 -10.51
CA SER A 36 -18.19 -1.43 -11.17
C SER A 36 -17.13 -2.40 -11.72
N ALA A 37 -16.83 -3.48 -11.00
CA ALA A 37 -15.89 -4.49 -11.46
C ALA A 37 -16.45 -5.29 -12.63
N LEU A 38 -17.73 -5.66 -12.58
CA LEU A 38 -18.42 -6.36 -13.68
C LEU A 38 -18.41 -5.53 -14.97
N ASN A 39 -18.71 -4.24 -14.88
CA ASN A 39 -18.65 -3.34 -16.05
C ASN A 39 -17.21 -3.29 -16.63
N THR A 40 -16.19 -3.10 -15.78
CA THR A 40 -14.79 -3.10 -16.22
C THR A 40 -14.40 -4.44 -16.86
N ILE A 41 -14.84 -5.56 -16.29
CA ILE A 41 -14.60 -6.91 -16.85
C ILE A 41 -15.25 -7.02 -18.22
N GLN A 42 -16.51 -6.63 -18.37
CA GLN A 42 -17.22 -6.66 -19.65
C GLN A 42 -16.55 -5.78 -20.72
N GLU A 43 -16.07 -4.59 -20.34
CA GLU A 43 -15.37 -3.68 -21.23
C GLU A 43 -14.00 -4.20 -21.68
N HIS A 44 -13.33 -5.02 -20.88
CA HIS A 44 -11.94 -5.45 -21.12
C HIS A 44 -11.79 -6.93 -21.50
N SER A 45 -12.80 -7.77 -21.24
CA SER A 45 -12.80 -9.20 -21.58
C SER A 45 -12.78 -9.45 -23.08
N GLN A 46 -13.19 -8.46 -23.88
CA GLN A 46 -13.11 -8.50 -25.35
C GLN A 46 -11.66 -8.64 -25.89
N TYR A 47 -10.63 -8.34 -25.09
CA TYR A 47 -9.26 -8.24 -25.59
C TYR A 47 -8.46 -9.55 -25.62
N GLN A 48 -9.07 -10.73 -25.42
CA GLN A 48 -8.39 -12.06 -25.38
C GLN A 48 -7.24 -12.23 -24.36
N TYR A 49 -6.78 -11.17 -23.71
CA TYR A 49 -5.68 -11.18 -22.73
C TYR A 49 -6.22 -10.90 -21.32
N PRO A 50 -6.32 -11.93 -20.44
CA PRO A 50 -6.82 -11.76 -19.08
C PRO A 50 -6.08 -10.66 -18.30
N ASP A 51 -4.77 -10.53 -18.50
CA ASP A 51 -3.92 -9.55 -17.82
C ASP A 51 -4.39 -8.10 -18.02
N LYS A 52 -4.97 -7.77 -19.19
CA LYS A 52 -5.49 -6.41 -19.46
C LYS A 52 -6.71 -6.12 -18.60
N THR A 53 -7.64 -7.07 -18.49
CA THR A 53 -8.80 -6.97 -17.60
C THR A 53 -8.36 -6.80 -16.14
N ILE A 54 -7.40 -7.62 -15.71
CA ILE A 54 -6.83 -7.55 -14.36
C ILE A 54 -6.17 -6.20 -14.07
N ALA A 55 -5.46 -5.63 -15.04
CA ALA A 55 -4.82 -4.32 -14.89
C ALA A 55 -5.82 -3.17 -14.75
N ALA A 56 -6.99 -3.28 -15.40
CA ALA A 56 -8.06 -2.29 -15.36
C ALA A 56 -8.83 -2.28 -14.02
N LEU A 57 -8.82 -3.38 -13.27
CA LEU A 57 -9.52 -3.47 -11.99
C LEU A 57 -8.88 -2.58 -10.91
N ASN A 58 -9.71 -1.74 -10.30
CA ASN A 58 -9.30 -0.77 -9.28
C ASN A 58 -8.89 -1.43 -7.96
N TYR A 59 -8.23 -0.68 -7.08
CA TYR A 59 -7.77 -1.20 -5.78
C TYR A 59 -8.91 -1.75 -4.90
N GLY A 60 -10.07 -1.07 -4.91
CA GLY A 60 -11.23 -1.46 -4.11
C GLY A 60 -11.75 -2.85 -4.45
N PHE A 61 -11.72 -3.24 -5.74
CA PHE A 61 -12.05 -4.60 -6.17
C PHE A 61 -11.19 -5.64 -5.44
N TRP A 62 -9.87 -5.47 -5.46
CA TRP A 62 -8.94 -6.44 -4.88
C TRP A 62 -9.08 -6.60 -3.37
N MET A 63 -9.43 -5.50 -2.69
CA MET A 63 -9.71 -5.54 -1.26
C MET A 63 -10.96 -6.36 -0.94
N HIS A 64 -11.97 -6.32 -1.81
CA HIS A 64 -13.25 -7.01 -1.61
C HIS A 64 -13.36 -8.35 -2.33
N LEU A 65 -12.36 -8.75 -3.11
CA LEU A 65 -12.41 -9.99 -3.89
C LEU A 65 -12.69 -11.23 -3.03
N TYR A 66 -12.12 -11.28 -1.83
CA TYR A 66 -12.33 -12.38 -0.89
C TYR A 66 -13.74 -12.42 -0.24
N ASP A 67 -14.59 -11.42 -0.49
CA ASP A 67 -16.01 -11.48 -0.12
C ASP A 67 -16.82 -12.39 -1.05
N CYS A 68 -16.28 -12.72 -2.21
CA CYS A 68 -16.86 -13.72 -3.09
C CYS A 68 -16.69 -15.09 -2.42
N ARG A 69 -17.73 -15.54 -1.73
CA ARG A 69 -17.72 -16.85 -1.04
C ARG A 69 -18.20 -17.98 -1.92
N THR A 70 -18.88 -17.67 -3.00
CA THR A 70 -19.34 -18.63 -4.00
C THR A 70 -18.83 -18.29 -5.38
N ASP A 71 -18.70 -19.31 -6.23
CA ASP A 71 -18.49 -19.17 -7.67
C ASP A 71 -19.81 -18.81 -8.39
N VAL A 72 -19.79 -18.72 -9.72
CA VAL A 72 -21.00 -18.42 -10.53
C VAL A 72 -22.04 -19.55 -10.53
N HIS A 73 -21.71 -20.72 -9.97
CA HIS A 73 -22.57 -21.89 -9.83
C HIS A 73 -22.99 -22.14 -8.37
N ASP A 74 -22.81 -21.14 -7.49
CA ASP A 74 -23.10 -21.21 -6.05
C ASP A 74 -22.26 -22.24 -5.26
N ASN A 75 -21.15 -22.75 -5.81
CA ASN A 75 -20.22 -23.59 -5.06
C ASN A 75 -19.33 -22.74 -4.15
N ASN A 76 -19.07 -23.21 -2.93
CA ASN A 76 -18.21 -22.50 -1.99
C ASN A 76 -16.76 -22.42 -2.47
N ILE A 77 -16.20 -21.21 -2.44
CA ILE A 77 -14.79 -20.95 -2.74
C ILE A 77 -13.96 -21.21 -1.47
N ASN A 78 -13.05 -22.17 -1.58
CA ASN A 78 -12.10 -22.51 -0.53
C ASN A 78 -10.97 -21.48 -0.47
N TRP A 79 -11.22 -20.36 0.20
CA TRP A 79 -10.23 -19.30 0.39
C TRP A 79 -9.02 -19.75 1.22
N ASP A 80 -9.17 -20.71 2.13
CA ASP A 80 -8.05 -21.22 2.94
C ASP A 80 -6.95 -21.88 2.11
N THR A 81 -7.29 -22.47 0.97
CA THR A 81 -6.29 -23.01 0.02
C THR A 81 -5.69 -21.94 -0.91
N ILE A 82 -6.41 -20.86 -1.18
CA ILE A 82 -5.98 -19.80 -2.12
C ILE A 82 -5.09 -18.76 -1.42
N PHE A 83 -5.46 -18.33 -0.20
CA PHE A 83 -4.73 -17.30 0.56
C PHE A 83 -3.23 -17.58 0.73
N PRO A 84 -2.79 -18.80 1.12
CA PRO A 84 -1.36 -19.14 1.21
C PRO A 84 -0.56 -18.80 -0.05
N ASN A 85 -1.16 -18.96 -1.24
CA ASN A 85 -0.53 -18.67 -2.52
C ASN A 85 -0.51 -17.17 -2.87
N ILE A 86 -1.39 -16.38 -2.24
CA ILE A 86 -1.45 -14.92 -2.40
C ILE A 86 -0.42 -14.24 -1.51
N ILE A 87 -0.33 -14.65 -0.25
CA ILE A 87 0.50 -14.06 0.81
C ILE A 87 1.58 -15.02 1.28
N ILE A 88 2.44 -15.38 0.33
CA ILE A 88 3.52 -16.36 0.50
C ILE A 88 4.52 -15.99 1.61
N GLY A 89 4.69 -14.70 1.92
CA GLY A 89 5.62 -14.19 2.92
C GLY A 89 5.00 -13.97 4.29
N HIS A 90 3.70 -14.25 4.47
CA HIS A 90 3.07 -14.08 5.78
C HIS A 90 3.59 -15.14 6.76
N ARG A 91 3.94 -14.72 7.98
CA ARG A 91 4.57 -15.55 9.02
C ARG A 91 3.83 -16.84 9.40
N GLN A 92 2.52 -16.90 9.14
CA GLN A 92 1.67 -18.07 9.42
C GLN A 92 1.48 -19.00 8.22
N THR A 93 1.90 -18.61 7.02
CA THR A 93 1.66 -19.37 5.78
C THR A 93 2.37 -20.73 5.81
N ALA A 94 3.64 -20.78 6.25
CA ALA A 94 4.38 -22.03 6.37
C ALA A 94 4.08 -22.86 7.64
N PRO A 95 4.09 -22.28 8.86
CA PRO A 95 3.97 -23.09 10.09
C PRO A 95 2.53 -23.51 10.43
N ASN A 96 1.50 -22.90 9.84
CA ASN A 96 0.11 -23.19 10.18
C ASN A 96 -0.81 -23.16 8.95
N PRO A 97 -0.94 -24.30 8.23
CA PRO A 97 -1.79 -24.41 7.05
C PRO A 97 -3.28 -24.07 7.30
N ASN A 98 -3.74 -24.24 8.55
CA ASN A 98 -5.14 -23.98 8.93
C ASN A 98 -5.37 -22.54 9.39
N TYR A 99 -4.34 -21.69 9.44
CA TYR A 99 -4.47 -20.30 9.91
C TYR A 99 -5.55 -19.55 9.14
N TRP A 100 -5.58 -19.68 7.82
CA TRP A 100 -6.51 -18.94 6.96
C TRP A 100 -7.94 -19.50 6.93
N LYS A 101 -8.21 -20.66 7.54
CA LYS A 101 -9.58 -21.18 7.69
C LYS A 101 -10.45 -20.30 8.58
N ARG A 102 -9.83 -19.62 9.55
CA ARG A 102 -10.55 -18.76 10.50
C ARG A 102 -10.84 -17.41 9.84
N ARG A 103 -12.13 -17.08 9.71
CA ARG A 103 -12.59 -15.78 9.17
C ARG A 103 -11.99 -14.58 9.90
N ALA A 104 -11.78 -14.68 11.22
CA ALA A 104 -11.15 -13.62 12.01
C ALA A 104 -9.75 -13.25 11.49
N HIS A 105 -8.94 -14.23 11.06
CA HIS A 105 -7.61 -13.96 10.51
C HIS A 105 -7.68 -13.30 9.13
N GLN A 106 -8.64 -13.70 8.30
CA GLN A 106 -8.92 -13.04 7.02
C GLN A 106 -9.37 -11.59 7.22
N ASP A 107 -10.19 -11.33 8.25
CA ASP A 107 -10.67 -9.98 8.57
C ASP A 107 -9.54 -9.09 9.13
N ILE A 108 -8.53 -9.66 9.79
CA ILE A 108 -7.30 -8.93 10.16
C ILE A 108 -6.51 -8.52 8.92
N PHE A 109 -6.31 -9.45 7.98
CA PHE A 109 -5.66 -9.15 6.71
C PHE A 109 -6.40 -8.02 5.95
N PHE A 110 -7.73 -8.06 5.91
CA PHE A 110 -8.52 -6.96 5.34
C PHE A 110 -8.29 -5.65 6.07
N GLY A 111 -8.31 -5.64 7.40
CA GLY A 111 -8.04 -4.44 8.20
C GLY A 111 -6.69 -3.82 7.83
N ARG A 112 -5.66 -4.65 7.63
CA ARG A 112 -4.35 -4.20 7.14
C ARG A 112 -4.42 -3.57 5.75
N VAL A 113 -5.01 -4.27 4.77
CA VAL A 113 -5.14 -3.77 3.39
C VAL A 113 -5.95 -2.47 3.36
N TYR A 114 -7.02 -2.40 4.14
CA TYR A 114 -7.86 -1.21 4.28
C TYR A 114 -7.07 -0.02 4.84
N ALA A 115 -6.32 -0.20 5.93
CA ALA A 115 -5.50 0.87 6.52
C ALA A 115 -4.49 1.45 5.51
N ILE A 116 -3.82 0.60 4.73
CA ILE A 116 -2.88 1.04 3.69
C ILE A 116 -3.61 1.72 2.52
N ASN A 117 -4.80 1.25 2.16
CA ASN A 117 -5.62 1.92 1.15
C ASN A 117 -6.03 3.33 1.57
N GLN A 118 -6.33 3.56 2.85
CA GLN A 118 -6.62 4.90 3.36
C GLN A 118 -5.42 5.83 3.12
N LEU A 119 -4.20 5.41 3.45
CA LEU A 119 -3.00 6.21 3.15
C LEU A 119 -2.84 6.46 1.63
N ARG A 120 -3.01 5.41 0.81
CA ARG A 120 -2.91 5.52 -0.66
C ARG A 120 -3.92 6.51 -1.23
N ASN A 121 -5.16 6.50 -0.75
CA ASN A 121 -6.20 7.41 -1.21
C ASN A 121 -5.86 8.86 -0.86
N ARG A 122 -5.32 9.09 0.34
CA ARG A 122 -4.88 10.43 0.74
C ARG A 122 -3.77 10.96 -0.16
N ILE A 123 -2.79 10.12 -0.51
CA ILE A 123 -1.75 10.47 -1.49
C ILE A 123 -2.38 10.79 -2.85
N ALA A 124 -3.30 9.96 -3.34
CA ALA A 124 -3.95 10.16 -4.64
C ALA A 124 -4.83 11.43 -4.71
N HIS A 125 -5.41 11.83 -3.57
CA HIS A 125 -6.22 13.04 -3.45
C HIS A 125 -5.40 14.27 -3.00
N HIS A 126 -4.07 14.16 -2.92
CA HIS A 126 -3.19 15.22 -2.41
C HIS A 126 -3.58 15.73 -1.01
N GLU A 127 -4.13 14.85 -0.18
CA GLU A 127 -4.43 15.16 1.21
C GLU A 127 -3.16 15.06 2.10
N PRO A 128 -3.09 15.82 3.21
CA PRO A 128 -1.92 15.82 4.08
C PRO A 128 -1.68 14.48 4.79
N VAL A 129 -0.67 13.69 4.42
CA VAL A 129 -0.47 12.30 4.91
C VAL A 129 -0.38 12.13 6.43
N TRP A 130 -0.18 13.21 7.18
CA TRP A 130 -0.09 13.24 8.65
C TRP A 130 -1.40 13.47 9.41
N LYS A 131 -2.52 13.79 8.74
CA LYS A 131 -3.81 14.00 9.41
C LYS A 131 -4.45 12.64 9.75
N PHE A 132 -4.04 12.06 10.86
CA PHE A 132 -4.56 10.79 11.37
C PHE A 132 -5.74 11.00 12.32
N GLY A 133 -6.79 10.19 12.16
CA GLY A 133 -7.81 10.00 13.18
C GLY A 133 -7.36 8.99 14.26
N PRO A 134 -8.30 8.51 15.09
CA PRO A 134 -8.03 7.41 16.01
C PRO A 134 -7.52 6.17 15.28
N LEU A 135 -6.55 5.47 15.87
CA LEU A 135 -6.15 4.17 15.36
C LEU A 135 -7.19 3.14 15.78
N MET A 136 -7.79 2.51 14.78
CA MET A 136 -8.75 1.42 14.98
C MET A 136 -8.04 0.07 14.90
N GLU A 137 -8.63 -0.95 15.52
CA GLU A 137 -8.17 -2.33 15.36
C GLU A 137 -8.17 -2.74 13.88
N GLU A 138 -7.18 -3.51 13.46
CA GLU A 138 -7.15 -4.11 12.12
C GLU A 138 -8.14 -5.27 12.08
N LYS A 139 -9.41 -4.93 11.90
CA LYS A 139 -10.53 -5.86 11.73
C LYS A 139 -11.49 -5.30 10.69
N ARG A 140 -12.40 -6.16 10.26
CA ARG A 140 -13.49 -5.77 9.38
C ARG A 140 -14.78 -5.58 10.16
N GLN A 141 -15.44 -4.44 9.92
CA GLN A 141 -16.78 -4.17 10.43
C GLN A 141 -17.75 -5.18 9.80
N ARG A 142 -18.49 -5.90 10.64
CA ARG A 142 -19.56 -6.83 10.23
C ARG A 142 -20.72 -6.72 11.21
N ARG A 143 -21.87 -7.32 10.86
CA ARG A 143 -22.98 -7.48 11.79
C ARG A 143 -22.45 -8.16 13.06
N ASN A 144 -22.58 -7.51 14.21
CA ASN A 144 -22.08 -7.93 15.53
C ASN A 144 -20.57 -7.90 15.75
N ILE A 145 -19.78 -7.26 14.87
CA ILE A 145 -18.35 -7.02 15.12
C ILE A 145 -18.14 -5.51 15.21
N VAL A 146 -17.81 -5.05 16.42
CA VAL A 146 -17.41 -3.67 16.68
C VAL A 146 -15.89 -3.58 16.52
N ILE A 147 -15.43 -2.62 15.72
CA ILE A 147 -14.00 -2.29 15.64
C ILE A 147 -13.69 -1.34 16.80
N ASN A 148 -12.81 -1.76 17.70
CA ASN A 148 -12.41 -0.93 18.82
C ASN A 148 -11.34 0.10 18.40
N GLN A 149 -11.34 1.22 19.11
CA GLN A 149 -10.22 2.16 19.08
C GLN A 149 -9.06 1.58 19.89
N VAL A 150 -7.88 1.50 19.28
CA VAL A 150 -6.62 1.08 19.91
C VAL A 150 -5.91 2.27 20.54
N LEU A 151 -5.86 3.40 19.82
CA LEU A 151 -5.24 4.64 20.29
C LEU A 151 -6.06 5.85 19.82
N PRO A 152 -6.08 6.94 20.58
CA PRO A 152 -6.68 8.20 20.12
C PRO A 152 -5.95 8.77 18.90
N ALA A 153 -6.55 9.81 18.33
CA ALA A 153 -5.88 10.62 17.31
C ALA A 153 -4.61 11.26 17.93
N PRO A 154 -3.51 11.40 17.16
CA PRO A 154 -2.31 12.08 17.64
C PRO A 154 -2.60 13.53 18.02
N ASN A 155 -2.12 13.96 19.19
CA ASN A 155 -2.23 15.33 19.70
C ASN A 155 -0.89 16.06 19.71
N THR A 156 0.23 15.35 19.51
CA THR A 156 1.57 15.94 19.43
C THR A 156 2.24 15.62 18.10
N VAL A 157 3.25 16.41 17.72
CA VAL A 157 4.07 16.16 16.52
C VAL A 157 4.79 14.80 16.61
N THR A 158 5.26 14.44 17.81
CA THR A 158 5.90 13.14 18.08
C THR A 158 4.95 11.98 17.84
N GLU A 159 3.73 12.03 18.40
CA GLU A 159 2.72 10.99 18.18
C GLU A 159 2.32 10.87 16.70
N MET A 160 2.22 12.01 16.01
CA MET A 160 1.88 12.06 14.59
C MET A 160 2.98 11.43 13.74
N MET A 161 4.26 11.74 14.02
CA MET A 161 5.40 11.14 13.34
C MET A 161 5.51 9.64 13.63
N GLN A 162 5.26 9.23 14.88
CA GLN A 162 5.20 7.81 15.22
C GLN A 162 4.10 7.11 14.41
N ARG A 163 2.90 7.67 14.34
CA ARG A 163 1.78 7.11 13.57
C ARG A 163 2.10 7.00 12.07
N LEU A 164 2.79 8.00 11.50
CA LEU A 164 3.23 7.97 10.11
C LEU A 164 4.22 6.84 9.84
N ASN A 165 5.23 6.69 10.70
CA ASN A 165 6.21 5.62 10.61
C ASN A 165 5.59 4.23 10.82
N ASP A 166 4.69 4.08 11.81
CA ASP A 166 3.96 2.82 12.02
C ASP A 166 3.14 2.43 10.80
N THR A 167 2.45 3.40 10.17
CA THR A 167 1.64 3.15 8.97
C THR A 167 2.52 2.74 7.78
N HIS A 168 3.68 3.38 7.63
CA HIS A 168 4.66 3.04 6.62
C HIS A 168 5.24 1.63 6.81
N ASN A 169 5.66 1.31 8.04
CA ASN A 169 6.14 -0.02 8.42
C ASN A 169 5.09 -1.10 8.18
N LYS A 170 3.81 -0.83 8.49
CA LYS A 170 2.70 -1.74 8.16
C LYS A 170 2.54 -1.97 6.66
N GLY A 171 2.83 -0.95 5.84
CA GLY A 171 2.83 -1.05 4.38
C GLY A 171 3.97 -1.92 3.87
N ILE A 172 5.17 -1.80 4.46
CA ILE A 172 6.31 -2.67 4.15
C ILE A 172 6.01 -4.11 4.56
N GLU A 173 5.43 -4.33 5.75
CA GLU A 173 5.03 -5.66 6.20
C GLU A 173 3.98 -6.26 5.26
N LEU A 174 2.98 -5.48 4.83
CA LEU A 174 2.02 -5.96 3.84
C LEU A 174 2.69 -6.30 2.50
N LEU A 175 3.68 -5.51 2.06
CA LEU A 175 4.46 -5.80 0.87
C LEU A 175 5.25 -7.10 1.02
N SER A 176 5.85 -7.34 2.19
CA SER A 176 6.62 -8.57 2.45
C SER A 176 5.71 -9.80 2.45
N TRP A 177 4.46 -9.68 2.92
CA TRP A 177 3.48 -10.77 2.82
C TRP A 177 3.22 -11.17 1.37
N PHE A 178 3.07 -10.21 0.45
CA PHE A 178 2.85 -10.51 -0.97
C PHE A 178 4.13 -10.90 -1.70
N SER A 179 5.27 -10.28 -1.38
CA SER A 179 6.52 -10.47 -2.11
C SER A 179 7.72 -10.08 -1.25
N PRO A 180 8.30 -11.03 -0.50
CA PRO A 180 9.46 -10.77 0.36
C PRO A 180 10.60 -10.05 -0.38
N SER A 181 10.98 -10.54 -1.57
CA SER A 181 12.03 -9.93 -2.38
C SER A 181 11.79 -8.47 -2.75
N ARG A 182 10.53 -8.08 -2.98
CA ARG A 182 10.18 -6.69 -3.30
C ARG A 182 10.18 -5.80 -2.07
N ALA A 183 9.85 -6.34 -0.90
CA ALA A 183 10.03 -5.63 0.35
C ALA A 183 11.52 -5.38 0.62
N ASP A 184 12.37 -6.38 0.38
CA ASP A 184 13.82 -6.23 0.52
C ASP A 184 14.40 -5.19 -0.45
N ASP A 185 13.97 -5.21 -1.71
CA ASP A 185 14.35 -4.20 -2.70
C ASP A 185 13.92 -2.79 -2.26
N TYR A 186 12.70 -2.67 -1.72
CA TYR A 186 12.19 -1.39 -1.22
C TYR A 186 13.01 -0.89 -0.03
N LEU A 187 13.33 -1.75 0.94
CA LEU A 187 14.15 -1.39 2.10
C LEU A 187 15.56 -0.91 1.72
N ARG A 188 16.10 -1.37 0.58
CA ARG A 188 17.39 -0.91 0.03
C ARG A 188 17.26 0.31 -0.89
N SER A 189 16.04 0.77 -1.17
CA SER A 189 15.80 1.83 -2.14
C SER A 189 16.08 3.23 -1.58
N GLN A 190 16.41 4.14 -2.49
CA GLN A 190 16.49 5.58 -2.19
C GLN A 190 15.18 6.11 -1.61
N SER A 191 14.03 5.65 -2.10
CA SER A 191 12.72 6.09 -1.61
C SER A 191 12.48 5.73 -0.15
N TYR A 192 12.94 4.55 0.31
CA TYR A 192 12.88 4.20 1.73
C TYR A 192 13.77 5.11 2.57
N MET A 193 15.01 5.33 2.13
CA MET A 193 15.95 6.22 2.83
C MET A 193 15.42 7.66 2.91
N GLU A 194 14.87 8.20 1.82
CA GLU A 194 14.27 9.53 1.78
C GLU A 194 13.05 9.64 2.68
N PHE A 195 12.17 8.64 2.67
CA PHE A 195 11.03 8.61 3.58
C PHE A 195 11.49 8.66 5.03
N GLN A 196 12.44 7.81 5.44
CA GLN A 196 12.97 7.78 6.81
C GLN A 196 13.63 9.12 7.20
N ARG A 197 14.30 9.79 6.26
CA ARG A 197 14.86 11.13 6.48
C ARG A 197 13.76 12.17 6.69
N LEU A 198 12.79 12.24 5.79
CA LEU A 198 11.73 13.27 5.80
C LEU A 198 10.70 13.05 6.91
N ALA A 199 10.34 11.80 7.19
CA ALA A 199 9.38 11.42 8.23
C ALA A 199 10.06 11.31 9.62
N SER A 200 10.91 12.28 9.95
CA SER A 200 11.63 12.35 11.22
C SER A 200 11.38 13.67 11.95
N LEU A 201 11.48 13.63 13.29
CA LEU A 201 11.41 14.84 14.10
C LEU A 201 12.51 15.84 13.73
N LYS A 202 13.72 15.35 13.49
CA LYS A 202 14.87 16.15 13.06
C LYS A 202 14.57 16.93 11.77
N ALA A 203 13.90 16.32 10.80
CA ALA A 203 13.53 17.01 9.56
C ALA A 203 12.50 18.12 9.81
N ILE A 204 11.55 17.92 10.73
CA ILE A 204 10.58 18.95 11.12
C ILE A 204 11.28 20.09 11.85
N GLU A 205 12.19 19.79 12.78
CA GLU A 205 12.98 20.78 13.50
C GLU A 205 13.82 21.60 12.54
N ALA A 206 14.57 20.94 11.65
CA ALA A 206 15.36 21.60 10.61
C ALA A 206 14.49 22.50 9.71
N TYR A 207 13.26 22.07 9.39
CA TYR A 207 12.30 22.89 8.65
C TYR A 207 11.83 24.12 9.44
N LYS A 208 11.54 23.97 10.74
CA LYS A 208 11.12 25.08 11.62
C LYS A 208 12.24 26.07 11.88
N GLU A 209 13.46 25.58 12.04
CA GLU A 209 14.67 26.38 12.26
C GLU A 209 15.18 27.03 10.99
N MET A 210 14.60 26.72 9.81
CA MET A 210 14.95 27.39 8.56
C MET A 210 14.88 28.90 8.77
N PRO A 211 16.02 29.61 8.70
CA PRO A 211 15.99 31.05 8.62
C PRO A 211 15.20 31.36 7.35
N SER A 212 14.14 32.12 7.48
CA SER A 212 13.15 32.43 6.44
C SER A 212 13.69 33.08 5.15
N LYS A 213 15.01 33.11 4.90
CA LYS A 213 15.64 34.03 3.94
C LYS A 213 16.89 33.54 3.18
N LYS A 214 17.49 32.36 3.45
CA LYS A 214 18.70 31.96 2.69
C LYS A 214 18.34 31.33 1.34
N SER A 215 18.29 32.18 0.34
CA SER A 215 18.14 31.82 -1.07
C SER A 215 19.48 31.91 -1.79
N TYR A 216 19.82 30.89 -2.57
CA TYR A 216 21.02 30.84 -3.40
C TYR A 216 20.63 30.63 -4.86
N ALA A 217 21.34 31.35 -5.75
CA ALA A 217 21.37 30.96 -7.15
C ALA A 217 21.96 29.55 -7.29
N LEU A 218 21.48 28.75 -8.23
CA LEU A 218 21.92 27.37 -8.46
C LEU A 218 23.45 27.26 -8.65
N SER A 219 24.05 28.26 -9.31
CA SER A 219 25.51 28.37 -9.47
C SER A 219 26.24 28.56 -8.14
N TYR A 220 25.67 29.32 -7.22
CA TYR A 220 26.22 29.58 -5.90
C TYR A 220 26.05 28.38 -4.96
N PHE A 221 24.88 27.74 -5.01
CA PHE A 221 24.61 26.51 -4.29
C PHE A 221 25.64 25.42 -4.62
N ARG A 222 25.87 25.15 -5.92
CA ARG A 222 26.85 24.15 -6.38
C ARG A 222 28.27 24.45 -5.86
N LYS A 223 28.69 25.72 -5.88
CA LYS A 223 30.03 26.14 -5.41
C LYS A 223 30.22 25.99 -3.89
N ARG A 224 29.15 26.09 -3.10
CA ARG A 224 29.20 26.04 -1.64
C ARG A 224 28.64 24.75 -1.04
N MET A 225 28.33 23.73 -1.85
CA MET A 225 27.67 22.51 -1.39
C MET A 225 28.37 21.88 -0.19
N ASN A 226 29.70 21.75 -0.20
CA ASN A 226 30.46 21.20 0.93
C ASN A 226 30.30 22.01 2.23
N ARG A 227 30.26 23.34 2.13
CA ARG A 227 30.04 24.22 3.29
C ARG A 227 28.59 24.14 3.78
N ILE A 228 27.63 24.12 2.86
CA ILE A 228 26.20 23.99 3.16
C ILE A 228 25.95 22.65 3.88
N MET A 229 26.55 21.56 3.40
CA MET A 229 26.54 20.25 4.03
C MET A 229 27.20 20.27 5.42
N LYS A 230 28.41 20.82 5.53
CA LYS A 230 29.14 20.92 6.81
C LYS A 230 28.38 21.71 7.87
N ASN A 231 27.72 22.79 7.47
CA ASN A 231 27.00 23.69 8.36
C ASN A 231 25.53 23.28 8.58
N GLN A 232 25.07 22.22 7.92
CA GLN A 232 23.66 21.80 7.92
C GLN A 232 22.69 22.96 7.58
N GLU A 233 23.06 23.82 6.64
CA GLU A 233 22.24 24.93 6.18
C GLU A 233 21.16 24.49 5.16
N ALA A 234 19.88 24.55 5.53
CA ALA A 234 18.79 24.42 4.58
C ALA A 234 18.67 25.69 3.72
N VAL A 235 18.56 25.53 2.39
CA VAL A 235 18.66 26.66 1.44
C VAL A 235 17.66 26.53 0.29
N GLN A 236 17.01 27.63 -0.06
CA GLN A 236 16.17 27.69 -1.27
C GLN A 236 17.04 27.94 -2.49
N ILE A 237 16.81 27.17 -3.56
CA ILE A 237 17.59 27.22 -4.79
C ILE A 237 16.76 27.89 -5.87
N TYR A 238 17.35 28.91 -6.50
CA TYR A 238 16.77 29.63 -7.62
C TYR A 238 17.64 29.52 -8.87
N GLN A 239 17.04 29.49 -10.05
CA GLN A 239 17.74 29.56 -11.34
C GLN A 239 17.01 30.56 -12.22
N ASN A 240 17.73 31.60 -12.66
CA ASN A 240 17.16 32.71 -13.45
C ASN A 240 15.95 33.40 -12.79
N GLY A 241 15.94 33.47 -11.45
CA GLY A 241 14.83 34.03 -10.67
C GLY A 241 13.71 33.03 -10.36
N ASP A 242 13.67 31.87 -11.03
CA ASP A 242 12.68 30.83 -10.73
C ASP A 242 13.10 29.98 -9.53
N TYR A 243 12.18 29.73 -8.61
CA TYR A 243 12.36 28.73 -7.57
C TYR A 243 12.47 27.33 -8.18
N LYS A 244 13.55 26.59 -7.85
CA LYS A 244 13.79 25.22 -8.34
C LYS A 244 13.66 24.16 -7.25
N GLY A 245 13.72 24.55 -5.98
CA GLY A 245 13.57 23.62 -4.87
C GLY A 245 14.26 24.09 -3.60
N THR A 246 14.10 23.34 -2.53
CA THR A 246 14.80 23.57 -1.27
C THR A 246 15.72 22.39 -1.02
N PHE A 247 16.98 22.69 -0.72
CA PHE A 247 17.95 21.69 -0.30
C PHE A 247 17.98 21.60 1.22
N PHE A 248 17.95 20.37 1.71
CA PHE A 248 18.11 20.04 3.12
C PHE A 248 19.39 19.21 3.28
N PRO A 249 20.43 19.76 3.92
CA PRO A 249 21.62 18.99 4.25
C PRO A 249 21.29 18.06 5.42
N PHE A 250 21.25 16.76 5.11
CA PHE A 250 21.12 15.71 6.11
C PHE A 250 22.43 14.94 6.24
#